data_AF-A0A927BHH0-F1
#
_entry.id   AF-A0A927BHH0-F1
#
_cell.length_a   1.000
_cell.length_b   1.000
_cell.length_c   1.000
_cell.angle_alpha   90.00
_cell.angle_beta   90.00
_cell.angle_gamma   90.00
#
_symmetry.space_group_name_H-M   'P 1'
#
loop_
_entity.id
_entity.type
_entity.pdbx_description
1 polymer ?
#
loop_
_entity_poly.entity_id
_entity_poly.type
_entity_poly.pdbx_seq_one_letter_code
_entity_poly.pdbx_strand_id
1 'polypeptide(L)' 'MPFRLDRTAFHAGTHEEAEAYHRDHQPDTPTERLRAAMYLNSVAYNYDINNPPRLDRTMFSCRSHTHRTNG' A
#
# COMPACT_ATOMS: atom_id res chain seq x y z
N MET A 1 -19.77 -23.21 -18.34
CA MET A 1 -20.34 -22.15 -17.47
C MET A 1 -19.95 -20.81 -18.07
N PRO A 2 -20.88 -19.94 -18.51
CA PRO A 2 -20.50 -18.66 -19.09
C PRO A 2 -20.11 -17.70 -17.95
N PHE A 3 -18.83 -17.33 -17.89
CA PHE A 3 -18.35 -16.25 -17.04
C PHE A 3 -18.91 -14.93 -17.58
N ARG A 4 -19.98 -14.42 -16.97
CA ARG A 4 -20.50 -13.09 -17.26
C ARG A 4 -19.67 -12.07 -16.51
N LEU A 5 -19.04 -11.15 -17.23
CA LEU A 5 -18.35 -10.02 -16.63
C LEU A 5 -19.37 -9.15 -15.90
N ASP A 6 -19.23 -9.06 -14.57
CA ASP A 6 -20.02 -8.14 -13.77
C ASP A 6 -19.53 -6.71 -14.03
N ARG A 7 -20.36 -5.95 -14.75
CA ARG A 7 -20.09 -4.55 -15.14
C ARG A 7 -20.47 -3.56 -14.04
N THR A 8 -21.00 -4.04 -12.91
CA THR A 8 -21.32 -3.22 -11.73
C THR A 8 -20.21 -3.22 -10.69
N ALA A 9 -19.22 -4.12 -10.81
CA ALA A 9 -18.11 -4.24 -9.87
C ALA A 9 -17.17 -3.02 -9.84
N PHE A 10 -17.17 -2.21 -10.90
CA PHE A 10 -16.30 -1.05 -11.02
C PHE A 10 -17.12 0.19 -11.41
N HIS A 11 -17.20 1.14 -10.48
CA HIS A 11 -17.84 2.43 -10.70
C HIS A 11 -16.79 3.43 -11.18
N ALA A 12 -16.95 3.96 -12.40
CA ALA A 12 -16.16 5.10 -12.87
C ALA A 12 -16.74 6.39 -12.28
N GLY A 13 -16.53 6.57 -10.96
CA GLY A 13 -16.91 7.78 -10.25
C GLY A 13 -16.03 8.97 -10.61
N THR A 14 -16.51 10.16 -10.32
CA THR A 14 -15.73 11.40 -10.41
C THR A 14 -14.60 11.40 -9.37
N HIS A 15 -13.59 12.26 -9.56
CA HIS A 15 -12.50 12.41 -8.59
C HIS A 15 -13.00 12.76 -7.19
N GLU A 16 -14.00 13.64 -7.11
CA GLU A 16 -14.62 14.09 -5.86
C GLU A 16 -15.31 12.94 -5.12
N GLU A 17 -16.05 12.09 -5.83
CA GLU A 17 -16.72 10.91 -5.25
C GLU A 17 -15.69 9.89 -4.74
N ALA A 18 -14.61 9.66 -5.49
CA ALA A 18 -13.53 8.78 -5.07
C ALA A 18 -12.82 9.33 -3.82
N GLU A 19 -12.56 10.63 -3.77
CA GLU A 19 -11.93 11.28 -2.61
C GLU A 19 -12.84 11.20 -1.37
N ALA A 20 -14.13 11.46 -1.50
CA ALA A 20 -15.10 11.32 -0.41
C ALA A 20 -15.18 9.88 0.08
N TYR A 21 -15.31 8.91 -0.84
CA TYR A 21 -15.33 7.49 -0.49
C TYR A 21 -14.06 7.06 0.27
N HIS A 22 -12.89 7.47 -0.22
CA HIS A 22 -11.62 7.16 0.45
C HIS A 22 -11.55 7.80 1.83
N ARG A 23 -11.97 9.05 1.99
CA ARG A 23 -11.99 9.74 3.28
C ARG A 23 -12.88 9.03 4.30
N ASP A 24 -14.07 8.61 3.87
CA ASP A 24 -15.08 8.01 4.75
C ASP A 24 -14.75 6.55 5.13
N HIS A 25 -13.95 5.85 4.31
CA HIS A 25 -13.61 4.43 4.50
C HIS A 25 -12.13 4.20 4.84
N GLN A 26 -11.36 5.26 5.07
CA GLN A 26 -9.96 5.13 5.49
C GLN A 26 -9.89 4.78 6.97
N PRO A 27 -8.95 3.92 7.39
CA PRO A 27 -8.74 3.69 8.81
C PRO A 27 -8.30 4.97 9.53
N ASP A 28 -8.95 5.25 10.67
CA ASP A 28 -8.77 6.47 11.45
C ASP A 28 -7.34 6.59 12.00
N THR A 29 -6.80 5.47 12.50
CA THR A 29 -5.50 5.49 13.20
C THR A 29 -4.34 5.11 12.28
N PRO A 30 -3.13 5.69 12.49
CA PRO A 30 -1.93 5.26 11.78
C PRO A 30 -1.64 3.76 11.90
N THR A 31 -1.96 3.17 13.06
CA THR A 31 -1.77 1.73 13.31
C THR A 31 -2.68 0.87 12.47
N GLU A 32 -3.95 1.25 12.31
CA GLU A 32 -4.87 0.51 11.43
C GLU A 32 -4.52 0.71 9.97
N ARG A 33 -4.08 1.91 9.56
CA ARG A 33 -3.56 2.15 8.21
C ARG A 33 -2.38 1.24 7.90
N LEU A 34 -1.46 1.06 8.84
CA LEU A 34 -0.32 0.16 8.66
C LEU A 34 -0.77 -1.31 8.54
N ARG A 35 -1.76 -1.75 9.33
CA ARG A 35 -2.33 -3.10 9.24
C ARG A 35 -3.01 -3.34 7.89
N ALA A 36 -3.82 -2.39 7.42
CA ALA A 36 -4.47 -2.46 6.11
C ALA A 36 -3.42 -2.55 4.99
N ALA A 37 -2.38 -1.72 5.05
CA ALA A 37 -1.27 -1.77 4.09
C ALA A 37 -0.53 -3.12 4.12
N MET A 38 -0.25 -3.67 5.31
CA MET A 38 0.38 -5.00 5.43
C MET A 38 -0.48 -6.11 4.83
N TYR A 39 -1.80 -6.07 5.01
CA TYR A 39 -2.72 -7.03 4.42
C TYR A 39 -2.77 -6.91 2.89
N LEU A 40 -2.86 -5.70 2.35
CA LEU A 40 -2.83 -5.50 0.89
C LEU A 40 -1.52 -6.00 0.28
N ASN A 41 -0.39 -5.76 0.96
CA ASN A 41 0.91 -6.27 0.53
C ASN A 41 0.97 -7.81 0.59
N SER A 42 0.41 -8.45 1.62
CA SER A 42 0.39 -9.91 1.72
C SER A 42 -0.41 -10.56 0.60
N VAL A 43 -1.52 -9.92 0.19
CA VAL A 43 -2.31 -10.37 -0.97
C VAL A 43 -1.53 -10.16 -2.27
N ALA A 44 -0.93 -8.99 -2.47
CA ALA A 44 -0.22 -8.65 -3.71
C ALA A 44 1.02 -9.53 -3.96
N TYR A 45 1.77 -9.85 -2.91
CA TYR A 45 3.01 -10.64 -2.98
C TYR A 45 2.85 -12.08 -2.50
N ASN A 46 1.61 -12.50 -2.17
CA ASN A 46 1.24 -13.85 -1.74
C ASN A 46 2.14 -14.42 -0.63
N TYR A 47 2.27 -13.70 0.48
CA TYR A 47 3.00 -14.16 1.68
C TYR A 47 2.08 -14.26 2.90
N ASP A 48 2.46 -15.06 3.89
CA ASP A 48 1.73 -15.16 5.16
C ASP A 48 1.92 -13.89 6.00
N ILE A 49 0.83 -13.19 6.30
CA ILE A 49 0.85 -11.97 7.11
C ILE A 49 1.40 -12.19 8.53
N ASN A 50 1.27 -13.40 9.07
CA ASN A 50 1.79 -13.77 10.40
C ASN A 50 3.25 -14.22 10.35
N ASN A 51 3.76 -14.52 9.15
CA ASN A 51 5.15 -14.89 8.91
C ASN A 51 5.69 -14.17 7.66
N PRO A 52 5.79 -12.82 7.70
CA PRO A 52 6.16 -12.04 6.54
C PRO A 52 7.64 -12.26 6.17
N PRO A 53 7.99 -12.19 4.87
CA PRO A 53 9.37 -12.29 4.43
C PRO A 53 10.22 -11.15 5.02
N ARG A 54 11.48 -11.45 5.32
CA ARG A 54 12.40 -10.47 5.90
C ARG A 54 12.70 -9.37 4.87
N LEU A 55 12.50 -8.12 5.27
CA LEU A 55 12.84 -6.96 4.45
C LEU A 55 14.36 -6.88 4.25
N ASP A 56 14.80 -6.90 3.00
CA ASP A 56 16.17 -6.55 2.63
C ASP A 56 16.35 -5.03 2.63
N ARG A 57 17.11 -4.53 3.60
CA ARG A 57 17.39 -3.09 3.76
C ARG A 57 18.54 -2.59 2.90
N THR A 58 19.21 -3.48 2.16
CA THR A 58 20.38 -3.11 1.35
C THR A 58 19.99 -2.60 -0.03
N MET A 59 18.82 -2.98 -0.56
CA MET A 59 18.35 -2.57 -1.89
C MET A 59 18.12 -1.06 -2.06
N PHE A 60 17.81 -0.34 -0.97
CA PHE A 60 17.55 1.11 -0.98
C PHE A 60 18.61 1.91 -0.22
N SER A 61 19.83 1.38 -0.08
CA SER A 61 20.90 2.13 0.60
C SER A 61 21.31 3.35 -0.22
N CYS A 62 20.90 4.55 0.20
CA CYS A 62 21.43 5.80 -0.33
C CYS A 62 22.79 6.09 0.31
N ARG A 63 23.81 6.33 -0.51
CA ARG A 63 25.13 6.78 -0.03
C ARG A 63 24.99 8.15 0.63
N SER A 64 25.33 8.27 1.91
CA SER A 64 25.40 9.58 2.57
C SER A 64 26.54 10.39 1.94
N HIS A 65 26.22 11.52 1.30
CA HIS A 65 27.25 12.47 0.90
C HIS A 65 27.69 13.23 2.16
N THR A 66 28.67 12.71 2.89
CA THR A 66 29.32 13.48 3.96
C THR A 66 30.05 14.64 3.31
N HIS A 67 29.49 15.84 3.45
CA HIS A 67 30.14 17.08 3.07
C HIS A 67 31.38 17.26 3.96
N ARG A 68 32.55 16.85 3.47
CA ARG A 68 33.83 17.14 4.14
C ARG A 68 34.06 18.64 4.05
N THR A 69 33.74 19.36 5.13
CA THR A 69 34.33 20.67 5.37
C THR A 69 35.77 20.43 5.84
N ASN A 70 36.74 20.60 4.95
CA ASN A 70 38.14 20.69 5.36
C ASN A 70 38.30 22.03 6.10
N GLY A 71 38.72 21.95 7.36
CA GLY A 71 39.18 23.11 8.14
C GLY A 71 40.59 23.53 7.77
#